data_AF-A0A974CVR8-F1
#
_entry.id   AF-A0A974CVR8-F1
#
_cell.length_a   1.000
_cell.length_b   1.000
_cell.length_c   1.000
_cell.angle_alpha   90.00
_cell.angle_beta   90.00
_cell.angle_gamma   90.00
#
_symmetry.space_group_name_H-M   'P 1'
#
loop_
_entity.id
_entity.type
_entity.pdbx_description
1 polymer ?
#
loop_
_entity_poly.entity_id
_entity_poly.type
_entity_poly.pdbx_seq_one_letter_code
_entity_poly.pdbx_strand_id
1 'polypeptide(L)'
;NCGTFFPAVKKEPSKYLKPCSDAVKQWLRDLKNSGKTLLLITSSHSDYCRLLCEHILGKNFEELFDIIITNALKPGFFSHTPQQRPFWVL
;
A
#
# COMPACT_ATOMS: atom_id res chain seq x y z
N ASN A 1 -1.03 -12.48 10.25
CA ASN A 1 -2.24 -12.79 9.45
C ASN A 1 -2.96 -14.00 10.06
N CYS A 2 -3.64 -13.79 11.19
CA CYS A 2 -4.35 -14.86 11.91
C CYS A 2 -5.85 -14.56 11.95
N GLY A 3 -6.67 -15.57 12.25
CA GLY A 3 -8.13 -15.46 12.23
C GLY A 3 -8.73 -15.62 10.84
N THR A 4 -10.04 -15.39 10.70
CA THR A 4 -10.79 -15.68 9.47
C THR A 4 -10.77 -14.54 8.45
N PHE A 5 -10.53 -13.30 8.89
CA PHE A 5 -10.61 -12.10 8.05
C PHE A 5 -9.57 -12.11 6.92
N PHE A 6 -8.27 -12.11 7.23
CA PHE A 6 -7.23 -12.02 6.21
C PHE A 6 -7.27 -13.20 5.22
N PRO A 7 -7.42 -14.47 5.66
CA PRO A 7 -7.56 -15.59 4.73
C PRO A 7 -8.78 -15.44 3.81
N ALA A 8 -9.92 -14.96 4.31
CA ALA A 8 -11.11 -14.74 3.49
C ALA A 8 -10.87 -13.69 2.40
N VAL A 9 -10.27 -12.54 2.75
CA VAL A 9 -9.93 -11.50 1.78
C VAL A 9 -8.90 -12.01 0.76
N LYS A 10 -7.88 -12.75 1.21
CA LYS A 10 -6.87 -13.34 0.31
C LYS A 10 -7.47 -14.37 -0.66
N LYS A 11 -8.46 -15.16 -0.21
CA LYS A 11 -9.12 -16.19 -1.02
C LYS A 11 -10.03 -15.58 -2.11
N GLU A 12 -10.75 -14.51 -1.78
CA GLU A 12 -11.75 -13.93 -2.69
C GLU A 12 -11.71 -12.38 -2.63
N PRO A 13 -10.62 -11.74 -3.09
CA PRO A 13 -10.42 -10.30 -2.92
C PRO A 13 -11.54 -9.47 -3.56
N SER A 14 -12.06 -9.88 -4.73
CA SER A 14 -13.15 -9.18 -5.43
C SER A 14 -14.44 -9.03 -4.64
N LYS A 15 -14.66 -9.90 -3.63
CA LYS A 15 -15.83 -9.82 -2.75
C LYS A 15 -15.73 -8.66 -1.75
N TYR A 16 -14.50 -8.26 -1.40
CA TYR A 16 -14.24 -7.30 -0.34
C TYR A 16 -13.58 -6.01 -0.84
N LEU A 17 -12.94 -6.06 -2.01
CA LEU A 17 -12.14 -4.98 -2.57
C LEU A 17 -12.75 -4.55 -3.90
N LYS A 18 -12.96 -3.25 -4.04
CA LYS A 18 -13.40 -2.64 -5.28
C LYS A 18 -12.17 -2.15 -6.05
N PRO A 19 -11.95 -2.60 -7.30
CA PRO A 19 -10.92 -2.04 -8.15
C PRO A 19 -11.08 -0.52 -8.32
N CYS A 20 -9.97 0.20 -8.28
CA CYS A 20 -9.95 1.61 -8.61
C CYS A 20 -10.28 1.78 -10.11
N SER A 21 -11.07 2.81 -10.41
CA SER A 21 -11.33 3.20 -11.80
C SER A 21 -10.03 3.64 -12.48
N ASP A 22 -10.00 3.58 -13.80
CA ASP A 22 -8.83 4.02 -14.56
C ASP A 22 -8.57 5.52 -14.38
N ALA A 23 -9.61 6.31 -14.10
CA ALA A 23 -9.47 7.73 -13.74
C ALA A 23 -8.61 7.94 -12.48
N VAL A 24 -8.75 7.09 -11.45
CA VAL A 24 -7.92 7.20 -10.23
C VAL A 24 -6.47 6.83 -10.54
N LYS A 25 -6.25 5.78 -11.32
CA LYS A 25 -4.90 5.36 -11.72
C LYS A 25 -4.23 6.44 -12.57
N GLN A 26 -4.97 7.04 -13.51
CA GLN A 26 -4.48 8.13 -14.35
C GLN A 26 -4.14 9.35 -13.51
N TRP A 27 -5.00 9.73 -12.56
CA TRP A 27 -4.73 10.84 -11.65
C TRP A 27 -3.44 10.65 -10.83
N LEU A 28 -3.17 9.45 -10.32
CA LEU A 28 -1.90 9.15 -9.64
C LEU A 28 -0.70 9.32 -10.59
N ARG A 29 -0.81 8.85 -11.83
CA ARG A 29 0.24 9.05 -12.85
C ARG A 29 0.44 10.53 -13.18
N ASP A 30 -0.64 11.30 -13.30
CA ASP A 30 -0.57 12.73 -13.61
C ASP A 30 0.09 13.52 -12.47
N LEU A 31 -0.23 13.19 -11.21
CA LEU A 31 0.46 13.78 -10.05
C LEU A 31 1.96 13.51 -10.11
N LYS A 32 2.37 12.26 -10.36
CA LYS A 32 3.78 11.89 -10.47
C LYS A 32 4.47 12.61 -11.65
N ASN A 33 3.82 12.63 -12.81
CA ASN A 33 4.31 13.31 -14.02
C ASN A 33 4.41 14.83 -13.84
N SER A 34 3.60 15.42 -12.96
CA SER A 34 3.70 16.84 -12.58
C SER A 34 4.85 17.15 -11.62
N GLY A 35 5.71 16.16 -11.32
CA GLY A 35 6.86 16.29 -10.44
C GLY A 35 6.53 16.17 -8.95
N LYS A 36 5.35 15.65 -8.59
CA LYS A 36 5.03 15.36 -7.17
C LYS A 36 5.65 14.03 -6.76
N THR A 37 6.17 13.98 -5.54
CA THR A 37 6.57 12.73 -4.90
C THR A 37 5.36 12.06 -4.26
N LEU A 38 5.04 10.85 -4.69
CA LEU A 38 3.92 10.06 -4.20
C LEU A 38 4.41 9.01 -3.21
N LEU A 39 3.77 8.96 -2.04
CA LEU A 39 4.15 8.10 -0.92
C LEU A 39 2.94 7.29 -0.44
N LEU A 40 3.09 5.97 -0.41
CA LEU A 40 2.12 5.04 0.20
C LEU A 40 2.64 4.58 1.57
N ILE A 41 1.90 4.87 2.65
CA ILE A 41 2.25 4.42 4.02
C ILE A 41 1.11 3.60 4.63
N THR A 42 1.34 2.30 4.81
CA THR A 42 0.38 1.37 5.41
C THR A 42 0.94 0.65 6.64
N SER A 43 0.08 0.40 7.65
CA SER A 43 0.42 -0.45 8.80
C SER A 43 0.34 -1.95 8.48
N SER A 44 -0.19 -2.31 7.32
CA SER A 44 -0.26 -3.70 6.87
C SER A 44 1.12 -4.26 6.53
N HIS A 45 1.27 -5.57 6.70
CA HIS A 45 2.46 -6.29 6.26
C HIS A 45 2.61 -6.25 4.72
N SER A 46 3.83 -6.39 4.21
CA SER A 46 4.16 -6.18 2.80
C SER A 46 3.42 -7.13 1.86
N ASP A 47 3.29 -8.41 2.22
CA ASP A 47 2.54 -9.42 1.45
C ASP A 47 1.07 -9.02 1.26
N TYR A 48 0.44 -8.52 2.32
CA TYR A 48 -0.96 -8.11 2.28
C TYR A 48 -1.12 -6.79 1.52
N CYS A 49 -0.21 -5.84 1.72
CA CYS A 49 -0.18 -4.59 0.94
C CYS A 49 -0.12 -4.88 -0.57
N ARG A 50 0.79 -5.76 -1.00
CA ARG A 50 0.93 -6.15 -2.40
C ARG A 50 -0.35 -6.78 -2.93
N LEU A 51 -0.93 -7.75 -2.21
CA LEU A 51 -2.20 -8.38 -2.62
C LEU A 51 -3.33 -7.37 -2.81
N LEU A 52 -3.49 -6.43 -1.86
CA LEU A 52 -4.51 -5.39 -1.97
C LEU A 52 -4.23 -4.50 -3.18
N CYS A 53 -3.02 -3.95 -3.28
CA CYS A 53 -2.69 -2.98 -4.31
C CYS A 53 -2.70 -3.58 -5.72
N GLU A 54 -2.21 -4.80 -5.90
CA GLU A 54 -2.31 -5.51 -7.18
C GLU A 54 -3.77 -5.68 -7.61
N HIS A 55 -4.66 -5.97 -6.66
CA HIS A 55 -6.08 -6.12 -6.93
C HIS A 55 -6.75 -4.78 -7.28
N ILE A 56 -6.45 -3.71 -6.53
CA ILE A 56 -7.18 -2.44 -6.67
C ILE A 56 -6.57 -1.49 -7.71
N LEU A 57 -5.25 -1.49 -7.86
CA LEU A 57 -4.51 -0.57 -8.73
C LEU A 57 -3.86 -1.28 -9.93
N GLY A 58 -3.68 -2.59 -9.85
CA GLY A 58 -3.09 -3.43 -10.91
C GLY A 58 -1.69 -3.94 -10.54
N LYS A 59 -1.20 -4.94 -11.28
CA LYS A 59 0.06 -5.66 -10.98
C LYS A 59 1.28 -4.74 -10.84
N ASN A 60 1.32 -3.64 -11.59
CA ASN A 60 2.43 -2.69 -11.59
C ASN A 60 2.15 -1.45 -10.71
N PHE A 61 1.36 -1.59 -9.64
CA PHE A 61 0.98 -0.44 -8.80
C PHE A 61 2.19 0.30 -8.23
N GLU A 62 3.34 -0.37 -8.06
CA GLU A 62 4.57 0.21 -7.53
C GLU A 62 5.08 1.38 -8.40
N GLU A 63 4.82 1.35 -9.71
CA GLU A 63 5.14 2.46 -10.62
C GLU A 63 4.41 3.76 -10.28
N LEU A 64 3.25 3.67 -9.61
CA LEU A 64 2.40 4.81 -9.25
C LEU A 64 2.95 5.61 -8.07
N PHE A 65 3.87 5.04 -7.29
CA PHE A 65 4.44 5.66 -6.09
C PHE A 65 5.95 5.78 -6.24
N ASP A 66 6.55 6.73 -5.53
CA ASP A 66 8.01 6.84 -5.43
C ASP A 66 8.54 6.09 -4.22
N ILE A 67 7.72 6.01 -3.17
CA ILE A 67 8.07 5.35 -1.91
C ILE A 67 6.86 4.56 -1.42
N ILE A 68 7.09 3.30 -1.03
CA ILE A 68 6.09 2.43 -0.42
C ILE A 68 6.64 1.96 0.93
N ILE A 69 5.97 2.37 2.01
CA ILE A 69 6.30 2.00 3.38
C ILE A 69 5.20 1.09 3.91
N THR A 70 5.56 -0.16 4.17
CA THR A 70 4.68 -1.16 4.78
C THR A 70 5.06 -1.37 6.24
N ASN A 71 4.20 -2.05 6.99
CA ASN A 71 4.37 -2.27 8.42
C ASN A 71 4.67 -0.96 9.19
N ALA A 72 4.02 0.14 8.84
CA ALA A 72 4.28 1.43 9.45
C ALA A 72 3.96 1.47 10.95
N LEU A 73 3.01 0.65 11.43
CA LEU A 73 2.53 0.64 12.83
C LEU A 73 2.22 2.05 13.34
N LYS A 74 1.38 2.77 12.58
CA LYS A 74 0.83 4.07 12.97
C LYS A 74 0.04 3.96 14.30
N PRO A 75 0.06 4.99 15.16
CA PRO A 75 0.67 6.31 14.96
C PRO A 75 2.19 6.34 15.21
N GLY A 76 2.78 5.27 15.78
CA GLY A 76 4.18 5.18 16.18
C GLY A 76 5.18 5.55 15.09
N PHE A 77 4.84 5.29 13.82
CA PHE A 77 5.61 5.75 12.65
C PHE A 77 5.97 7.25 12.69
N PHE A 78 5.04 8.10 13.10
CA PHE A 78 5.19 9.55 13.06
C PHE A 78 5.66 10.13 14.39
N SER A 79 5.53 9.38 15.49
CA SER A 79 5.83 9.87 16.84
C SER A 79 7.13 9.33 17.42
N HIS A 80 7.63 8.19 16.93
CA HIS A 80 8.87 7.61 17.42
C HIS A 80 10.06 8.03 16.57
N THR A 81 11.24 8.10 17.19
CA THR A 81 12.48 8.39 16.48
C THR A 81 12.93 7.18 15.64
N PRO A 82 13.77 7.37 14.61
CA PRO A 82 14.33 6.26 13.84
C PRO A 82 15.10 5.23 14.69
N GLN A 83 15.66 5.62 15.83
CA GLN A 83 16.33 4.69 16.76
C GLN A 83 15.32 3.78 17.48
N GLN A 84 14.15 4.32 17.83
CA GLN A 84 13.06 3.56 18.43
C GLN A 84 12.33 2.71 17.38
N ARG A 85 12.39 3.12 16.11
CA ARG A 85 11.73 2.46 14.99
C ARG A 85 12.57 2.56 13.71
N PRO A 86 13.53 1.64 13.51
CA PRO A 86 14.38 1.67 12.33
C PRO A 86 13.59 1.28 11.07
N PHE A 87 14.03 1.84 9.93
CA PHE A 87 13.59 1.42 8.61
C PHE A 87 14.34 0.17 8.19
N TRP A 88 13.61 -0.79 7.63
CA TRP A 88 14.16 -2.01 7.05
C TRP A 88 13.77 -2.04 5.57
N VAL A 89 14.75 -2.35 4.72
CA VAL A 89 14.53 -2.56 3.28
C VAL A 89 14.44 -4.06 3.04
N LEU A 90 13.53 -4.48 2.15
CA LEU A 90 13.38 -5.86 1.70
C LEU A 90 14.41 -6.21 0.63
#